data_AF-A0A962ECP9-F1
#
_entry.id   AF-A0A962ECP9-F1
#
_cell.length_a   1.000
_cell.length_b   1.000
_cell.length_c   1.000
_cell.angle_alpha   90.00
_cell.angle_beta   90.00
_cell.angle_gamma   90.00
#
_symmetry.space_group_name_H-M   'P 1'
#
loop_
_entity.id
_entity.type
_entity.pdbx_description
1 polymer ?
#
loop_
_entity_poly.entity_id
_entity_poly.type
_entity_poly.pdbx_seq_one_letter_code
_entity_poly.pdbx_strand_id
1 'polypeptide(L)' 'MRTNQLNRGQNRRLMFIENKSDPDAAARIGWVRFSRSGRSIYYCDKTLLKANVPGGNFIDLESNDEYWVSG' A
#
# COMPACT_ATOMS: atom_id res chain seq x y z
N MET A 1 -15.06 15.19 -10.19
CA MET A 1 -14.33 13.92 -10.50
C MET A 1 -15.30 12.75 -10.32
N ARG A 2 -15.31 11.63 -11.07
CA ARG A 2 -14.48 11.17 -12.21
C ARG A 2 -12.96 11.39 -12.03
N THR A 3 -12.14 10.42 -11.66
CA THR A 3 -12.34 8.96 -11.46
C THR A 3 -12.62 8.58 -9.99
N ASN A 4 -13.08 7.35 -9.72
CA ASN A 4 -13.44 6.82 -8.39
C ASN A 4 -12.82 5.42 -8.11
N GLN A 5 -13.09 4.88 -6.91
CA GLN A 5 -12.13 4.15 -6.08
C GLN A 5 -10.86 5.01 -5.92
N LEU A 6 -10.80 5.69 -4.77
CA LEU A 6 -10.53 7.13 -4.68
C LEU A 6 -9.03 7.44 -4.72
N ASN A 7 -8.42 7.88 -5.82
CA ASN A 7 -8.96 8.29 -7.10
C ASN A 7 -8.01 7.83 -8.22
N ARG A 8 -8.29 6.63 -8.76
CA ARG A 8 -7.55 5.92 -9.82
C ARG A 8 -6.95 6.85 -10.90
N GLY A 9 -5.69 6.56 -11.25
CA GLY A 9 -4.89 7.34 -12.18
C GLY A 9 -4.02 8.40 -11.50
N GLN A 10 -4.44 8.94 -10.35
CA GLN A 10 -3.62 9.89 -9.59
C GLN A 10 -2.47 9.21 -8.85
N ASN A 11 -1.45 10.00 -8.50
CA ASN A 11 -0.30 9.56 -7.72
C ASN A 11 -0.57 9.51 -6.20
N ARG A 12 -1.58 10.21 -5.68
CA ARG A 12 -2.08 10.09 -4.30
C ARG A 12 -3.46 9.45 -4.33
N ARG A 13 -3.70 8.44 -3.48
CA ARG A 13 -4.99 7.73 -3.38
C ARG A 13 -5.27 7.31 -1.94
N LEU A 14 -6.54 7.17 -1.60
CA LEU A 14 -7.03 6.58 -0.36
C LEU A 14 -7.23 5.08 -0.60
N MET A 15 -6.45 4.26 0.10
CA MET A 15 -6.43 2.79 -0.07
C MET A 15 -6.77 2.13 1.26
N PHE A 16 -7.16 0.86 1.21
CA PHE A 16 -7.04 -0.07 2.34
C PHE A 16 -5.58 -0.54 2.45
N ILE A 17 -5.05 -0.62 3.68
CA ILE A 17 -3.70 -1.10 4.01
C ILE A 17 -3.81 -2.01 5.24
N GLU A 18 -3.17 -3.19 5.17
CA GLU A 18 -3.10 -4.16 6.27
C GLU A 18 -1.70 -4.77 6.31
N ASN A 19 -1.08 -4.82 7.50
CA ASN A 19 0.15 -5.59 7.73
C ASN A 19 -0.25 -7.07 7.87
N LYS A 20 0.46 -7.95 7.17
CA LYS A 20 0.20 -9.40 7.14
C LYS A 20 1.25 -10.21 7.90
N SER A 21 2.36 -9.58 8.29
CA SER A 21 3.37 -10.15 9.19
C SER A 21 3.01 -10.00 10.68
N ASP A 22 2.20 -8.99 11.01
CA ASP A 22 1.72 -8.74 12.38
C ASP A 22 0.22 -9.11 12.49
N PRO A 23 -0.15 -10.18 13.23
CA PRO A 23 -1.54 -10.62 13.35
C PRO A 23 -2.40 -9.71 14.24
N ASP A 24 -1.79 -8.88 15.10
CA ASP A 24 -2.49 -7.93 15.97
C ASP A 24 -2.62 -6.54 15.31
N ALA A 25 -1.94 -6.30 14.18
CA ALA A 25 -2.01 -5.06 13.42
C ALA A 25 -3.37 -4.87 12.73
N ALA A 26 -4.26 -4.13 13.39
CA ALA A 26 -5.54 -3.74 12.80
C ALA A 26 -5.36 -2.95 11.48
N ALA A 27 -6.11 -3.35 10.45
CA ALA A 27 -6.11 -2.70 9.14
C ALA A 27 -6.49 -1.21 9.19
N ARG A 28 -6.14 -0.47 8.13
CA ARG A 28 -6.30 0.98 8.01
C ARG A 28 -6.85 1.37 6.65
N ILE A 29 -7.60 2.48 6.61
CA ILE A 29 -7.84 3.24 5.38
C ILE A 29 -6.91 4.45 5.42
N GLY A 30 -6.04 4.60 4.42
CA GLY A 30 -4.93 5.56 4.48
C GLY A 30 -4.58 6.18 3.13
N TRP A 31 -4.05 7.40 3.17
CA TRP A 31 -3.52 8.06 1.98
C TRP A 31 -2.14 7.48 1.64
N VAL A 32 -2.00 6.92 0.44
CA VAL A 32 -0.72 6.46 -0.11
C VAL A 32 -0.28 7.37 -1.25
N ARG A 33 1.03 7.43 -1.51
CA ARG A 33 1.60 8.06 -2.71
C ARG A 33 2.34 7.03 -3.56
N PHE A 34 1.95 6.85 -4.81
CA PHE A 34 2.68 6.02 -5.77
C PHE A 34 3.94 6.72 -6.27
N SER A 35 5.03 5.96 -6.42
CA SER A 35 6.20 6.40 -7.18
C SER A 35 5.87 6.54 -8.68
N ARG A 36 6.71 7.27 -9.43
CA ARG A 36 6.49 7.56 -10.86
C ARG A 36 6.32 6.30 -11.73
N SER A 37 6.94 5.18 -11.34
CA SER A 37 6.84 3.89 -12.03
C SER A 37 5.68 3.01 -11.54
N GLY A 38 4.99 3.40 -10.47
CA GLY A 38 3.95 2.58 -9.81
C GLY A 38 4.47 1.29 -9.16
N ARG A 39 5.79 1.08 -9.09
CA ARG A 39 6.42 -0.11 -8.47
C ARG A 39 6.52 -0.02 -6.94
N SER A 40 6.27 1.15 -6.38
CA SER A 40 6.27 1.36 -4.93
C SER A 40 5.24 2.39 -4.52
N ILE A 41 4.84 2.34 -3.25
CA ILE A 41 4.01 3.33 -2.59
C ILE A 41 4.67 3.80 -1.29
N TYR A 42 4.40 5.04 -0.93
CA TYR A 42 4.78 5.65 0.34
C TYR A 42 3.52 5.78 1.21
N TYR A 43 3.57 5.24 2.42
CA TYR A 43 2.48 5.26 3.40
C TYR A 43 3.07 5.55 4.77
N CYS A 44 2.66 6.67 5.38
CA CYS A 44 3.31 7.23 6.57
C CYS A 44 4.83 7.39 6.33
N ASP A 45 5.64 6.73 7.15
CA ASP A 45 7.09 6.61 7.12
C ASP A 45 7.61 5.45 6.24
N LYS A 46 6.73 4.53 5.82
CA LYS A 46 7.09 3.29 5.12
C LYS A 46 7.20 3.44 3.61
N THR A 47 8.11 2.65 3.01
CA THR A 47 8.29 2.53 1.56
C THR A 47 7.98 1.10 1.14
N LEU A 48 6.75 0.88 0.68
CA LEU A 48 6.27 -0.45 0.32
C LEU A 48 6.57 -0.72 -1.17
N LEU A 49 7.33 -1.77 -1.45
CA LEU A 49 7.65 -2.23 -2.81
C LEU A 49 6.63 -3.26 -3.27
N LYS A 50 6.15 -3.15 -4.52
CA LYS A 50 5.17 -4.09 -5.06
C LYS A 50 5.83 -5.45 -5.28
N ALA A 51 5.28 -6.48 -4.65
CA ALA A 51 5.83 -7.83 -4.63
C ALA A 51 4.72 -8.88 -4.81
N ASN A 52 5.10 -10.11 -5.15
CA ASN A 52 4.20 -11.26 -5.17
C ASN A 52 4.61 -12.19 -4.02
N VAL A 53 3.96 -12.01 -2.86
CA VAL A 53 4.29 -12.68 -1.60
C VAL A 53 3.03 -13.39 -1.06
N PRO A 54 3.15 -14.42 -0.21
CA PRO A 54 2.00 -15.29 0.13
C PRO A 54 0.83 -14.59 0.84
N GLY A 55 1.08 -13.62 1.72
CA GLY A 55 0.06 -12.89 2.47
C GLY A 55 -0.32 -11.53 1.87
N GLY A 56 0.59 -10.91 1.11
CA GLY A 56 0.48 -9.53 0.64
C GLY A 56 0.68 -9.30 -0.86
N ASN A 57 0.57 -8.04 -1.28
CA ASN A 57 0.92 -7.57 -2.63
C ASN A 57 1.96 -6.44 -2.63
N PHE A 58 2.44 -6.07 -1.44
CA PHE A 58 3.64 -5.25 -1.21
C PHE A 58 4.48 -5.84 -0.08
N ILE A 59 5.74 -5.41 0.00
CA ILE A 59 6.68 -5.68 1.09
C ILE A 59 7.30 -4.36 1.55
N ASP A 60 7.48 -4.13 2.85
CA ASP A 60 8.19 -2.93 3.34
C ASP A 60 9.70 -3.08 3.15
N LEU A 61 10.34 -2.03 2.63
CA LEU A 61 11.77 -2.03 2.27
C LEU A 61 12.68 -2.20 3.49
N GLU A 62 12.25 -1.77 4.68
CA GLU A 62 13.06 -1.81 5.90
C GLU A 62 12.88 -3.11 6.69
N SER A 63 11.65 -3.51 7.02
CA SER A 63 11.38 -4.69 7.86
C SER A 63 11.21 -6.00 7.10
N ASN A 64 11.00 -5.97 5.78
CA ASN A 64 10.47 -7.08 4.98
C ASN A 64 9.06 -7.56 5.38
N ASP A 65 8.29 -6.75 6.12
CA ASP A 65 6.90 -7.09 6.44
C ASP A 65 6.03 -7.13 5.17
N GLU A 66 5.15 -8.12 5.08
CA GLU A 66 4.18 -8.23 3.99
C GLU A 66 2.98 -7.32 4.23
N TYR A 67 2.51 -6.65 3.18
CA TYR A 67 1.35 -5.77 3.22
C TYR A 67 0.33 -6.11 2.15
N TRP A 68 -0.95 -6.11 2.52
CA TRP A 68 -2.05 -6.10 1.57
C TRP A 68 -2.57 -4.68 1.37
N VAL A 69 -2.55 -4.20 0.12
CA VAL A 69 -3.01 -2.85 -0.25
C VAL A 69 -3.97 -2.90 -1.43
N SER A 70 -5.14 -2.27 -1.30
CA SER A 70 -6.20 -2.30 -2.31
C SER A 70 -7.03 -1.00 -2.38
N GLY A 71 -7.50 -0.63 -3.58
CA GLY A 71 -8.22 0.61 -3.91
C GLY A 71 -8.13 0.99 -5.39
#